data_AF-A0A6B9XKB6-F1
#
_entry.id   AF-A0A6B9XKB6-F1
#
_cell.length_a   1.000
_cell.length_b   1.000
_cell.length_c   1.000
_cell.angle_alpha   90.00
_cell.angle_beta   90.00
_cell.angle_gamma   90.00
#
_symmetry.space_group_name_H-M   'P 1'
#
loop_
_entity.id
_entity.type
_entity.pdbx_description
1 polymer ?
#
loop_
_entity_poly.entity_id
_entity_poly.type
_entity_poly.pdbx_seq_one_letter_code
_entity_poly.pdbx_strand_id
1 'polypeptide(L)'
;FKNPTTPQIVNLISAIRTISDHYGPDFLLSMAPETAYVQGGYSAYGSIWGAYLPIIYGVKDKLTYIHVQHYNAGSGIGMDGNNYNQGTADYEVAMADMLLHGFPVGGNANNIFPALRSDQVMIGLPAAPAAAPSGGYISPTEMKKALNYIIKG
;
A
#
# COMPACT_ATOMS: atom_id res chain seq x y z
N PHE A 1 -5.09 -12.00 -7.38
CA PHE A 1 -3.85 -11.87 -6.59
C PHE A 1 -3.38 -13.17 -5.95
N LYS A 2 -4.27 -14.08 -5.50
CA LYS A 2 -3.87 -15.30 -4.75
C LYS A 2 -2.99 -16.28 -5.54
N ASN A 3 -3.25 -16.43 -6.85
CA ASN A 3 -2.52 -17.33 -7.75
C ASN A 3 -2.05 -16.54 -8.99
N PRO A 4 -0.98 -15.73 -8.91
CA PRO A 4 -0.49 -14.97 -10.04
C PRO A 4 0.14 -15.90 -11.10
N THR A 5 -0.05 -15.58 -12.38
CA THR A 5 0.53 -16.33 -13.52
C THR A 5 1.51 -15.50 -14.34
N THR A 6 1.56 -14.19 -14.15
CA THR A 6 2.52 -13.30 -14.84
C THR A 6 3.95 -13.64 -14.42
N PRO A 7 4.85 -14.03 -15.34
CA PRO A 7 6.19 -14.50 -14.98
C PRO A 7 6.99 -13.53 -14.12
N GLN A 8 6.92 -12.22 -14.41
CA GLN A 8 7.59 -11.20 -13.62
C GLN A 8 7.16 -11.21 -12.15
N ILE A 9 5.85 -11.32 -11.88
CA ILE A 9 5.30 -11.32 -10.51
C ILE A 9 5.70 -12.61 -9.80
N VAL A 10 5.55 -13.76 -10.47
CA VAL A 10 5.88 -15.08 -9.91
C VAL A 10 7.37 -15.16 -9.55
N ASN A 11 8.24 -14.74 -10.48
CA ASN A 11 9.68 -14.79 -10.28
C ASN A 11 10.16 -13.80 -9.22
N LEU A 12 9.57 -12.60 -9.15
CA LEU A 12 9.91 -11.62 -8.10
C LEU A 12 9.54 -12.14 -6.71
N ILE A 13 8.36 -12.76 -6.54
CA ILE A 13 7.98 -13.40 -5.27
C ILE A 13 9.01 -14.48 -4.91
N SER A 14 9.33 -15.38 -5.84
CA SER A 14 10.31 -16.45 -5.62
C SER A 14 11.69 -15.92 -5.21
N ALA A 15 12.18 -14.88 -5.90
CA ALA A 15 13.47 -14.26 -5.61
C ALA A 15 13.48 -13.60 -4.22
N ILE A 16 12.45 -12.82 -3.87
CA ILE A 16 12.34 -12.18 -2.55
C ILE A 16 12.37 -13.24 -1.44
N ARG A 17 11.60 -14.31 -1.60
CA ARG A 17 11.57 -15.40 -0.61
C ARG A 17 12.95 -16.05 -0.46
N THR A 18 13.58 -16.41 -1.58
CA THR A 18 14.92 -17.03 -1.59
C THR A 18 15.97 -16.17 -0.92
N ILE A 19 16.00 -14.87 -1.21
CA ILE A 19 16.93 -13.91 -0.59
C ILE A 19 16.65 -13.77 0.91
N SER A 20 15.38 -13.66 1.30
CA SER A 20 15.00 -13.56 2.71
C SER A 20 15.36 -14.82 3.50
N ASP A 21 15.16 -16.00 2.90
CA ASP A 21 15.53 -17.29 3.52
C ASP A 21 17.05 -17.41 3.70
N HIS A 22 17.85 -16.83 2.81
CA HIS A 22 19.31 -16.83 2.93
C HIS A 22 19.82 -16.05 4.15
N TYR A 23 19.23 -14.88 4.43
CA TYR A 23 19.62 -14.04 5.56
C TYR A 23 18.90 -14.40 6.87
N GLY A 24 17.81 -15.16 6.81
CA GLY A 24 17.07 -15.64 7.97
C GLY A 24 15.98 -14.67 8.46
N PRO A 25 15.41 -14.94 9.65
CA PRO A 25 14.20 -14.25 10.13
C PRO A 25 14.39 -12.77 10.44
N ASP A 26 15.63 -12.33 10.68
CA ASP A 26 15.94 -10.92 11.00
C ASP A 26 16.19 -10.06 9.74
N PHE A 27 16.04 -10.64 8.54
CA PHE A 27 16.15 -9.89 7.30
C PHE A 27 15.06 -8.83 7.19
N LEU A 28 15.46 -7.57 7.06
CA LEU A 28 14.54 -6.46 6.90
C LEU A 28 14.08 -6.35 5.44
N LEU A 29 12.84 -6.73 5.18
CA LEU A 29 12.20 -6.61 3.88
C LEU A 29 11.17 -5.48 3.89
N SER A 30 11.34 -4.49 3.02
CA SER A 30 10.34 -3.45 2.78
C SER A 30 9.89 -3.34 1.33
N MET A 31 8.77 -2.65 1.10
CA MET A 31 8.22 -2.37 -0.22
C MET A 31 7.72 -0.92 -0.32
N ALA A 32 7.87 -0.31 -1.50
CA ALA A 32 7.51 1.08 -1.77
C ALA A 32 6.71 1.26 -3.08
N PRO A 33 5.60 0.54 -3.32
CA PRO A 33 4.83 0.72 -4.54
C PRO A 33 4.06 2.06 -4.53
N GLU A 34 3.71 2.56 -5.71
CA GLU A 34 2.71 3.63 -5.87
C GLU A 34 1.29 3.10 -5.61
N THR A 35 0.37 4.00 -5.25
CA THR A 35 -1.02 3.64 -4.88
C THR A 35 -1.77 2.91 -5.98
N ALA A 36 -1.50 3.21 -7.26
CA ALA A 36 -2.11 2.50 -8.39
C ALA A 36 -1.90 0.96 -8.31
N TYR A 37 -0.72 0.53 -7.87
CA TYR A 37 -0.37 -0.89 -7.79
C TYR A 37 -0.94 -1.59 -6.55
N VAL A 38 -1.49 -0.84 -5.59
CA VAL A 38 -2.01 -1.36 -4.31
C VAL A 38 -3.49 -0.97 -4.14
N GLN A 39 -3.79 0.22 -3.62
CA GLN A 39 -5.14 0.71 -3.37
C GLN A 39 -5.96 0.84 -4.66
N GLY A 40 -5.31 1.16 -5.78
CA GLY A 40 -5.94 1.17 -7.10
C GLY A 40 -6.55 -0.20 -7.49
N GLY A 41 -6.07 -1.27 -6.85
CA GLY A 41 -6.65 -2.62 -6.88
C GLY A 41 -8.11 -2.69 -6.44
N TYR A 42 -8.59 -1.73 -5.66
CA TYR A 42 -10.00 -1.62 -5.26
C TYR A 42 -10.90 -1.30 -6.44
N SER A 43 -10.49 -0.32 -7.26
CA SER A 43 -11.25 0.11 -8.43
C SER A 43 -11.11 -0.86 -9.60
N ALA A 44 -9.90 -1.37 -9.86
CA ALA A 44 -9.64 -2.28 -10.98
C ALA A 44 -8.52 -3.26 -10.66
N TYR A 45 -8.56 -4.47 -11.24
CA TYR A 45 -7.52 -5.48 -11.08
C TYR A 45 -7.02 -5.98 -12.43
N GLY A 46 -6.02 -5.29 -12.98
CA GLY A 46 -5.46 -5.55 -14.30
C GLY A 46 -4.51 -4.44 -14.76
N SER A 47 -3.62 -4.77 -15.71
CA SER A 47 -2.48 -3.91 -16.06
C SER A 47 -1.68 -3.56 -14.79
N ILE A 48 -1.44 -2.28 -14.52
CA ILE A 48 -0.76 -1.82 -13.29
C ILE A 48 -1.67 -1.82 -12.06
N TRP A 49 -3.00 -1.72 -12.25
CA TRP A 49 -3.95 -1.54 -11.16
C TRP A 49 -4.02 -2.78 -10.28
N GLY A 50 -3.56 -2.65 -9.03
CA GLY A 50 -3.45 -3.77 -8.08
C GLY A 50 -2.34 -4.78 -8.38
N ALA A 51 -1.42 -4.51 -9.31
CA ALA A 51 -0.42 -5.49 -9.72
C ALA A 51 0.62 -5.83 -8.62
N TYR A 52 0.74 -5.02 -7.56
CA TYR A 52 1.55 -5.36 -6.37
C TYR A 52 0.84 -6.26 -5.37
N LEU A 53 -0.49 -6.33 -5.37
CA LEU A 53 -1.24 -7.20 -4.44
C LEU A 53 -0.78 -8.66 -4.43
N PRO A 54 -0.52 -9.35 -5.57
CA PRO A 54 0.03 -10.70 -5.53
C PRO A 54 1.43 -10.77 -4.90
N ILE A 55 2.26 -9.75 -5.11
CA ILE A 55 3.61 -9.68 -4.51
C ILE A 55 3.48 -9.57 -3.00
N ILE A 56 2.71 -8.58 -2.51
CA ILE A 56 2.47 -8.38 -1.08
C ILE A 56 1.91 -9.65 -0.45
N TYR A 57 0.88 -10.25 -1.06
CA TYR A 57 0.28 -11.49 -0.55
C TYR A 57 1.27 -12.65 -0.47
N GLY A 58 2.13 -12.81 -1.48
CA GLY A 58 3.10 -13.91 -1.57
C GLY A 58 4.29 -13.80 -0.61
N VAL A 59 4.55 -12.62 -0.04
CA VAL A 59 5.67 -12.40 0.89
C VAL A 59 5.26 -11.75 2.22
N LYS A 60 3.95 -11.61 2.51
CA LYS A 60 3.47 -10.94 3.74
C LYS A 60 3.96 -11.58 5.04
N ASP A 61 4.35 -12.85 5.03
CA ASP A 61 4.97 -13.56 6.15
C ASP A 61 6.42 -13.15 6.40
N LYS A 62 7.09 -12.57 5.38
CA LYS A 62 8.47 -12.09 5.43
C LYS A 62 8.59 -10.57 5.42
N LEU A 63 7.50 -9.88 5.07
CA LEU A 63 7.45 -8.43 5.00
C LEU A 63 7.63 -7.81 6.38
N THR A 64 8.65 -6.98 6.55
CA THR A 64 8.82 -6.13 7.74
C THR A 64 7.82 -4.99 7.70
N TYR A 65 7.81 -4.19 6.62
CA TYR A 65 6.82 -3.13 6.42
C TYR A 65 6.66 -2.72 4.96
N ILE A 66 5.50 -2.19 4.60
CA ILE A 66 5.23 -1.54 3.32
C ILE A 66 4.94 -0.05 3.57
N HIS A 67 5.62 0.82 2.82
CA HIS A 67 5.37 2.26 2.80
C HIS A 67 4.95 2.68 1.39
N VAL A 68 3.65 2.57 1.13
CA VAL A 68 3.07 2.99 -0.16
C VAL A 68 3.36 4.48 -0.37
N GLN A 69 3.69 4.85 -1.60
CA GLN A 69 3.97 6.23 -1.97
C GLN A 69 2.67 7.04 -2.05
N HIS A 70 2.35 7.82 -1.02
CA HIS A 70 1.14 8.66 -0.94
C HIS A 70 1.35 10.04 -1.61
N TYR A 71 2.07 10.05 -2.73
CA TYR A 71 2.44 11.25 -3.46
C TYR A 71 2.58 10.96 -4.95
N ASN A 72 2.57 12.02 -5.77
CA ASN A 72 2.45 11.91 -7.23
C ASN A 72 1.25 11.04 -7.68
N ALA A 73 0.23 10.91 -6.84
CA ALA A 73 -0.91 10.01 -7.01
C ALA A 73 -2.20 10.72 -7.44
N GLY A 74 -2.27 12.04 -7.25
CA GLY A 74 -3.48 12.83 -7.53
C GLY A 74 -4.55 12.62 -6.46
N SER A 75 -5.43 11.65 -6.67
CA SER A 75 -6.53 11.31 -5.74
C SER A 75 -6.72 9.80 -5.67
N GLY A 76 -7.35 9.31 -4.61
CA GLY A 76 -7.57 7.88 -4.38
C GLY A 76 -8.93 7.63 -3.76
N ILE A 77 -9.56 6.54 -4.19
CA ILE A 77 -10.89 6.12 -3.72
C ILE A 77 -10.71 5.27 -2.47
N GLY A 78 -11.31 5.69 -1.35
CA GLY A 78 -11.36 4.92 -0.10
C GLY A 78 -12.32 3.74 -0.17
N MET A 79 -12.28 2.86 0.83
CA MET A 79 -13.20 1.70 0.92
C MET A 79 -14.67 2.11 1.07
N ASP A 80 -14.92 3.34 1.49
CA ASP A 80 -16.25 3.95 1.58
C ASP A 80 -16.75 4.49 0.23
N GLY A 81 -15.94 4.39 -0.83
CA GLY A 81 -16.26 4.86 -2.17
C GLY A 81 -16.04 6.35 -2.40
N ASN A 82 -15.61 7.11 -1.40
CA ASN A 82 -15.31 8.53 -1.55
C ASN A 82 -13.93 8.72 -2.17
N ASN A 83 -13.77 9.77 -2.97
CA ASN A 83 -12.48 10.14 -3.56
C ASN A 83 -11.79 11.20 -2.70
N TYR A 84 -10.56 10.93 -2.30
CA TYR A 84 -9.73 11.79 -1.44
C TYR A 84 -8.51 12.29 -2.20
N ASN A 85 -8.15 13.56 -2.03
CA ASN A 85 -6.99 14.15 -2.70
C ASN A 85 -5.71 13.94 -1.86
N GLN A 86 -4.60 13.61 -2.52
CA GLN A 86 -3.30 13.49 -1.87
C GLN A 86 -2.90 14.76 -1.11
N GLY A 87 -2.13 14.61 -0.02
CA GLY A 87 -1.69 15.74 0.80
C GLY A 87 -2.75 16.22 1.81
N THR A 88 -3.80 15.43 2.04
CA THR A 88 -4.87 15.71 3.03
C THR A 88 -4.91 14.61 4.09
N ALA A 89 -5.29 14.95 5.32
CA ALA A 89 -5.35 13.96 6.40
C ALA A 89 -6.28 12.78 6.07
N ASP A 90 -7.43 13.05 5.45
CA ASP A 90 -8.40 12.01 5.06
C ASP A 90 -7.84 11.04 4.03
N TYR A 91 -7.03 11.52 3.07
CA TYR A 91 -6.34 10.64 2.12
C TYR A 91 -5.36 9.70 2.81
N GLU A 92 -4.57 10.22 3.75
CA GLU A 92 -3.59 9.41 4.48
C GLU A 92 -4.27 8.30 5.30
N VAL A 93 -5.38 8.65 5.95
CA VAL A 93 -6.23 7.68 6.67
C VAL A 93 -6.79 6.66 5.69
N ALA A 94 -7.54 7.11 4.68
CA ALA A 94 -8.27 6.23 3.76
C ALA A 94 -7.35 5.23 3.04
N MET A 95 -6.17 5.68 2.60
CA MET A 95 -5.22 4.82 1.88
C MET A 95 -4.50 3.83 2.82
N ALA A 96 -4.17 4.22 4.05
CA ALA A 96 -3.59 3.32 5.04
C ALA A 96 -4.60 2.27 5.52
N ASP A 97 -5.86 2.69 5.70
CA ASP A 97 -6.95 1.85 6.22
C ASP A 97 -7.20 0.62 5.33
N MET A 98 -7.02 0.75 4.02
CA MET A 98 -7.13 -0.38 3.08
C MET A 98 -6.17 -1.51 3.43
N LEU A 99 -4.94 -1.21 3.85
CA LEU A 99 -3.95 -2.23 4.24
C LEU A 99 -4.16 -2.70 5.68
N LEU A 100 -4.68 -1.86 6.56
CA LEU A 100 -4.97 -2.21 7.96
C LEU A 100 -6.20 -3.11 8.10
N HIS A 101 -7.21 -2.96 7.25
CA HIS A 101 -8.47 -3.70 7.32
C HIS A 101 -8.64 -4.72 6.19
N GLY A 102 -7.89 -4.58 5.09
CA GLY A 102 -8.15 -5.32 3.86
C GLY A 102 -9.35 -4.75 3.09
N PHE A 103 -9.45 -5.08 1.80
CA PHE A 103 -10.45 -4.44 0.90
C PHE A 103 -10.87 -5.37 -0.25
N PRO A 104 -12.06 -5.17 -0.84
CA PRO A 104 -12.50 -5.93 -2.01
C PRO A 104 -11.73 -5.49 -3.27
N VAL A 105 -11.11 -6.45 -3.95
CA VAL A 105 -10.32 -6.20 -5.15
C VAL A 105 -11.22 -6.16 -6.39
N GLY A 106 -11.13 -5.07 -7.16
CA GLY A 106 -11.94 -4.82 -8.37
C GLY A 106 -13.43 -4.73 -8.06
N GLY A 107 -13.80 -4.15 -6.90
CA GLY A 107 -15.19 -4.06 -6.44
C GLY A 107 -15.84 -5.41 -6.12
N ASN A 108 -15.09 -6.52 -6.08
CA ASN A 108 -15.63 -7.85 -5.87
C ASN A 108 -15.54 -8.26 -4.39
N ALA A 109 -16.69 -8.24 -3.70
CA ALA A 109 -16.79 -8.64 -2.28
C ALA A 109 -16.37 -10.10 -2.00
N ASN A 110 -16.36 -10.97 -3.01
CA ASN A 110 -15.88 -12.36 -2.88
C ASN A 110 -14.35 -12.49 -3.03
N ASN A 111 -13.66 -11.39 -3.37
CA ASN A 111 -12.22 -11.37 -3.59
C ASN A 111 -11.54 -10.29 -2.74
N ILE A 112 -11.52 -10.51 -1.43
CA ILE A 112 -10.94 -9.60 -0.44
C ILE A 112 -9.41 -9.77 -0.37
N PHE A 113 -8.67 -8.68 -0.54
CA PHE A 113 -7.26 -8.61 -0.14
C PHE A 113 -7.19 -8.53 1.39
N PRO A 114 -6.45 -9.43 2.07
CA PRO A 114 -6.45 -9.49 3.53
C PRO A 114 -5.73 -8.30 4.15
N ALA A 115 -6.12 -7.95 5.37
CA ALA A 115 -5.37 -7.03 6.22
C ALA A 115 -3.91 -7.49 6.41
N LEU A 116 -3.00 -6.53 6.48
CA LEU A 116 -1.67 -6.69 7.03
C LEU A 116 -1.71 -6.43 8.55
N ARG A 117 -0.69 -6.88 9.28
CA ARG A 117 -0.54 -6.45 10.67
C ARG A 117 -0.25 -4.96 10.69
N SER A 118 -0.71 -4.25 11.72
CA SER A 118 -0.46 -2.81 11.85
C SER A 118 1.03 -2.47 11.90
N ASP A 119 1.87 -3.36 12.46
CA ASP A 119 3.33 -3.21 12.44
C ASP A 119 3.98 -3.32 11.05
N GLN A 120 3.24 -3.78 10.03
CA GLN A 120 3.69 -3.85 8.65
C GLN A 120 3.25 -2.64 7.80
N VAL A 121 2.42 -1.74 8.32
CA VAL A 121 1.84 -0.64 7.52
C VAL A 121 2.50 0.68 7.89
N MET A 122 3.09 1.33 6.89
CA MET A 122 3.67 2.66 6.97
C MET A 122 3.14 3.55 5.82
N ILE A 123 3.29 4.87 5.97
CA ILE A 123 2.88 5.86 4.97
C ILE A 123 4.13 6.54 4.41
N GLY A 124 4.33 6.48 3.09
CA GLY A 124 5.43 7.15 2.40
C GLY A 124 5.04 8.57 1.98
N LEU A 125 5.77 9.57 2.48
CA LEU A 125 5.50 11.00 2.23
C LEU A 125 6.73 11.73 1.66
N PRO A 126 6.53 12.77 0.83
CA PRO A 126 7.61 13.63 0.41
C PRO A 126 8.02 14.55 1.55
N ALA A 127 9.34 14.70 1.78
CA ALA A 127 9.86 15.52 2.87
C ALA A 127 9.58 17.03 2.71
N ALA A 128 9.40 17.48 1.47
CA ALA A 128 9.07 18.86 1.12
C ALA A 128 8.28 18.88 -0.20
N PRO A 129 7.52 19.94 -0.52
CA PRO A 129 6.77 20.04 -1.77
C PRO A 129 7.61 19.77 -3.02
N ALA A 130 8.88 20.23 -3.05
CA ALA A 130 9.78 20.04 -4.18
C ALA A 130 10.17 18.58 -4.45
N ALA A 131 10.02 17.68 -3.47
CA ALA A 131 10.34 16.25 -3.63
C ALA A 131 9.26 15.48 -4.40
N ALA A 132 8.04 16.02 -4.50
CA ALA A 132 6.94 15.47 -5.29
C ALA A 132 6.20 16.61 -5.99
N PRO A 133 6.72 17.10 -7.15
CA PRO A 133 6.17 18.28 -7.82
C PRO A 133 4.71 18.15 -8.24
N SER A 134 4.22 16.92 -8.45
CA SER A 134 2.83 16.64 -8.79
C SER A 134 1.90 16.57 -7.57
N GLY A 135 2.42 16.78 -6.35
CA GLY A 135 1.66 16.85 -5.10
C GLY A 135 1.86 15.65 -4.17
N GLY A 136 1.24 15.72 -2.99
CA GLY A 136 1.32 14.71 -1.93
C GLY A 136 2.08 15.15 -0.68
N TYR A 137 2.71 16.32 -0.69
CA TYR A 137 3.20 16.92 0.55
C TYR A 137 2.02 17.32 1.45
N ILE A 138 2.07 16.85 2.69
CA ILE A 138 1.13 17.18 3.76
C ILE A 138 1.88 17.93 4.86
N SER A 139 1.27 18.98 5.42
CA SER A 139 1.89 19.70 6.52
C SER A 139 2.01 18.82 7.78
N PRO A 140 3.01 19.05 8.65
CA PRO A 140 3.12 18.31 9.91
C PRO A 140 1.86 18.41 10.80
N THR A 141 1.12 19.53 10.74
CA THR A 141 -0.12 19.72 11.50
C THR A 141 -1.21 18.78 11.01
N GLU A 142 -1.45 18.70 9.70
CA GLU A 142 -2.46 17.80 9.13
C GLU A 142 -2.05 16.34 9.27
N MET A 143 -0.77 16.02 9.06
CA MET A 143 -0.30 14.64 9.23
C MET A 143 -0.43 14.15 10.67
N LYS A 144 -0.23 15.02 11.67
CA LYS A 144 -0.49 14.67 13.08
C LYS A 144 -1.96 14.34 13.35
N LYS A 145 -2.91 14.94 12.63
CA LYS A 145 -4.34 14.56 12.74
C LYS A 145 -4.56 13.14 12.22
N ALA A 146 -4.05 12.84 11.02
CA ALA A 146 -4.13 11.50 10.45
C ALA A 146 -3.48 10.45 11.36
N LEU A 147 -2.25 10.71 11.85
CA LEU A 147 -1.56 9.80 12.77
C LEU A 147 -2.31 9.59 14.09
N ASN A 148 -2.89 10.64 14.68
CA ASN A 148 -3.68 10.48 15.90
C ASN A 148 -4.89 9.58 15.66
N TYR A 149 -5.62 9.78 14.56
CA TYR A 149 -6.77 8.95 14.22
C TYR A 149 -6.37 7.49 14.00
N ILE A 150 -5.35 7.23 13.16
CA ILE A 150 -4.89 5.87 12.84
C ILE A 150 -4.36 5.13 14.07
N ILE A 151 -3.58 5.82 14.93
CA ILE A 151 -2.84 5.16 16.01
C ILE A 151 -3.64 5.10 17.31
N LYS A 152 -4.52 6.08 17.56
CA LYS A 152 -5.16 6.26 18.88
C LYS A 152 -6.68 6.11 18.88
N GLY A 153 -7.34 6.17 17.71
CA GLY A 153 -8.80 6.27 17.61
C GLY A 153 -9.27 7.70 17.86
#